data_AF-A0A194X635-F1
#
_entry.id   AF-A0A194X635-F1
#
_cell.length_a   1.000
_cell.length_b   1.000
_cell.length_c   1.000
_cell.angle_alpha   90.00
_cell.angle_beta   90.00
_cell.angle_gamma   90.00
#
_symmetry.space_group_name_H-M   'P 1'
#
loop_
_entity.id
_entity.type
_entity.pdbx_description
1 polymer ?
#
loop_
_entity_poly.entity_id
_entity_poly.type
_entity_poly.pdbx_seq_one_letter_code
_entity_poly.pdbx_strand_id
1 'polypeptide(L)' 'DVDKSMEDVEQSDEEEEAFEIMKTPFERAIEGTAKVRAVPVMTICLSRVRVESLRREYG' A
#
# COMPACT_ATOMS: atom_id res chain seq x y z
N ASP A 1 6.69 21.42 0.09
CA ASP A 1 6.79 20.58 1.30
C ASP A 1 5.77 19.47 1.22
N VAL A 2 6.26 18.26 0.97
CA VAL A 2 5.54 17.00 1.08
C VAL A 2 5.33 16.74 2.57
N ASP A 3 4.09 16.50 2.99
CA ASP A 3 3.68 15.25 3.64
C ASP A 3 2.22 15.41 4.10
N LYS A 4 1.29 14.72 3.42
CA LYS A 4 -0.10 14.63 3.86
C LYS A 4 -0.23 13.27 4.52
N SER A 5 0.13 13.20 5.81
CA SER A 5 -0.08 12.02 6.65
C SER A 5 -1.59 11.79 6.76
N MET A 6 -1.97 10.60 6.32
CA MET A 6 -3.30 10.04 6.42
C MET A 6 -3.52 9.62 7.88
N GLU A 7 -3.75 10.62 8.74
CA GLU A 7 -4.25 10.46 10.10
C GLU A 7 -5.76 10.66 10.04
N ASP A 8 -6.46 9.70 9.43
CA ASP A 8 -7.91 9.66 9.42
C ASP A 8 -8.35 8.58 10.41
N VAL A 9 -9.03 9.05 11.48
CA VAL A 9 -9.84 8.31 12.45
C VAL A 9 -9.09 7.59 13.59
N GLU A 10 -8.48 8.35 14.49
CA GLU A 10 -8.38 7.99 15.93
C GLU A 10 -8.92 9.13 16.81
N GLN A 11 -10.07 9.70 16.44
CA GLN A 11 -10.75 10.73 17.24
C GLN A 11 -12.22 10.35 17.46
N SER A 12 -12.46 9.31 18.26
CA SER A 12 -13.78 9.09 18.89
C SER A 12 -13.77 8.17 20.12
N ASP A 13 -12.61 7.85 20.71
CA ASP A 13 -12.51 6.77 21.73
C ASP A 13 -12.33 7.25 23.18
N GLU A 14 -12.57 8.53 23.48
CA GLU A 14 -12.40 9.05 24.86
C GLU A 14 -13.70 9.08 25.70
N GLU A 15 -14.87 8.67 25.16
CA GLU A 15 -16.14 8.63 25.92
C GLU A 15 -16.83 7.25 26.00
N GLU A 16 -16.28 6.18 25.40
CA GLU A 16 -16.81 4.80 25.48
C GLU A 16 -16.05 3.89 26.48
N GLU A 17 -15.55 4.45 27.58
CA GLU A 17 -14.70 3.77 28.58
C GLU A 17 -15.39 2.70 29.48
N ALA A 18 -16.34 1.90 28.98
CA ALA A 18 -16.97 0.85 29.82
C ALA A 18 -17.43 -0.45 29.13
N PHE A 19 -17.28 -0.62 27.82
CA PHE A 19 -17.65 -1.88 27.15
C PHE A 19 -16.48 -2.45 26.34
N GLU A 20 -16.34 -3.78 26.37
CA GLU A 20 -15.38 -4.48 25.50
C GLU A 20 -15.79 -4.27 24.04
N ILE A 21 -14.98 -3.52 23.28
CA ILE A 21 -15.16 -3.35 21.84
C ILE A 21 -14.94 -4.70 21.16
N MET A 22 -16.01 -5.29 20.64
CA MET A 22 -15.93 -6.54 19.89
C MET A 22 -15.27 -6.31 18.55
N LYS A 23 -14.28 -7.15 18.22
CA LYS A 23 -13.68 -7.18 16.89
C LYS A 23 -14.74 -7.41 15.82
N THR A 24 -14.66 -6.63 14.74
CA THR A 24 -15.53 -6.83 13.59
C THR A 24 -15.28 -8.21 12.95
N PRO A 25 -16.25 -8.77 12.21
CA PRO A 25 -16.03 -10.00 11.45
C PRO A 25 -14.81 -9.90 10.50
N PHE A 26 -14.56 -8.72 9.92
CA PHE A 26 -13.41 -8.50 9.06
C PHE A 26 -12.09 -8.54 9.83
N GLU A 27 -12.01 -7.88 10.98
CA GLU A 27 -10.83 -7.91 11.85
C GLU A 27 -10.50 -9.31 12.34
N ARG A 28 -11.53 -10.09 12.72
CA ARG A 28 -11.35 -11.51 13.08
C ARG A 28 -10.88 -12.35 11.90
N ALA A 29 -11.39 -12.09 10.71
CA ALA A 29 -11.02 -12.84 9.51
C ALA A 29 -9.56 -12.61 9.08
N ILE A 30 -9.00 -11.43 9.37
CA ILE A 30 -7.60 -11.08 9.07
C ILE A 30 -6.66 -11.29 10.27
N GLU A 31 -7.17 -11.78 11.40
CA GLU A 31 -6.37 -12.04 12.60
C GLU A 31 -5.35 -13.16 12.35
N GLY A 32 -4.08 -12.92 12.71
CA GLY A 32 -2.99 -13.87 12.44
C GLY A 32 -2.52 -13.90 10.97
N THR A 33 -3.15 -13.15 10.07
CA THR A 33 -2.65 -13.00 8.69
C THR A 33 -1.51 -12.00 8.66
N ALA A 34 -0.44 -12.33 7.92
CA ALA A 34 0.66 -11.40 7.72
C ALA A 34 0.17 -10.19 6.91
N LYS A 35 0.33 -8.99 7.45
CA LYS A 35 0.01 -7.75 6.75
C LYS A 35 0.99 -7.56 5.59
N VAL A 36 0.57 -7.94 4.38
CA VAL A 36 1.37 -7.73 3.16
C VAL A 36 1.15 -6.29 2.68
N ARG A 37 2.20 -5.47 2.76
CA ARG A 37 2.23 -4.15 2.11
C ARG A 37 2.94 -4.29 0.77
N ALA A 38 2.22 -4.13 -0.33
CA ALA A 38 2.83 -4.08 -1.65
C ALA A 38 3.55 -2.74 -1.81
N VAL A 39 4.87 -2.77 -2.07
CA VAL A 39 5.64 -1.59 -2.44
C VAL A 39 5.79 -1.61 -3.96
N PRO A 40 5.30 -0.60 -4.71
CA PRO A 40 5.51 -0.55 -6.15
C PRO A 40 7.00 -0.32 -6.42
N VAL A 41 7.64 -1.30 -7.08
CA VAL A 41 9.04 -1.19 -7.52
C VAL A 41 9.04 -0.92 -9.03
N MET A 42 9.60 0.22 -9.42
CA MET A 42 9.84 0.54 -10.83
C MET A 42 11.33 0.41 -11.14
N THR A 43 11.67 -0.23 -12.25
CA THR A 43 13.05 -0.30 -12.77
C THR A 43 13.10 0.39 -14.14
N ILE A 44 14.03 1.33 -14.29
CA ILE A 44 14.29 1.99 -15.58
C ILE A 44 15.50 1.31 -16.22
N CYS A 45 15.30 0.72 -17.39
CA CYS A 45 16.37 0.13 -18.19
C CYS A 45 16.78 1.11 -19.30
N LEU A 46 18.08 1.41 -19.40
CA LEU A 46 18.62 2.26 -20.45
C LEU A 46 19.35 1.41 -21.50
N SER A 47 18.95 1.56 -22.75
CA SER A 47 19.65 0.95 -23.89
C SER A 47 20.70 1.91 -24.43
N ARG A 48 21.84 1.34 -24.91
CA ARG A 48 22.86 2.10 -25.64
C ARG A 48 22.40 2.51 -27.04
N VAL A 49 21.43 1.78 -27.59
CA VAL A 49 20.88 2.00 -28.92
C VAL A 49 19.43 2.45 -28.82
N ARG A 50 18.98 3.25 -29.79
CA ARG A 50 17.61 3.75 -29.84
C ARG A 50 16.61 2.61 -29.99
N VAL A 51 15.45 2.74 -29.36
CA VAL A 51 14.41 1.70 -29.36
C VAL A 51 13.91 1.40 -30.78
N GLU A 52 13.88 2.40 -31.66
CA GLU A 52 13.48 2.24 -33.07
C GLU A 52 14.44 1.32 -33.83
N SER A 53 15.74 1.34 -33.48
CA SER A 53 16.73 0.46 -34.11
C SER A 53 16.52 -0.99 -33.67
N LEU A 54 16.26 -1.21 -32.37
CA LEU A 54 15.96 -2.54 -31.82
C LEU A 54 14.66 -3.11 -32.42
N ARG A 55 13.60 -2.29 -32.54
CA ARG A 55 12.33 -2.70 -33.15
C ARG A 55 12.49 -3.09 -34.62
N ARG A 56 13.37 -2.43 -35.36
CA ARG A 56 13.62 -2.78 -36.77
C ARG A 56 14.33 -4.12 -36.93
N GLU A 57 15.21 -4.47 -35.99
CA GLU A 57 16.05 -5.67 -36.10
C GLU A 57 15.39 -6.92 -35.50
N TYR A 58 14.62 -6.75 -34.43
CA TYR A 58 14.05 -7.85 -33.64
C TYR A 58 12.53 -7.82 -33.49
N GLY A 59 11.86 -6.76 -33.98
CA GLY A 59 10.43 -6.54 -33.81
C GLY A 59 9.56 -6.97 -34.99
#